data_AF-A0A9D8R558-F1
#
_entry.id   AF-A0A9D8R558-F1
#
_cell.length_a   1.000
_cell.length_b   1.000
_cell.length_c   1.000
_cell.angle_alpha   90.00
_cell.angle_beta   90.00
_cell.angle_gamma   90.00
#
_symmetry.space_group_name_H-M   'P 1'
#
loop_
_entity.id
_entity.type
_entity.pdbx_description
1 polymer ?
#
loop_
_entity_poly.entity_id
_entity_poly.type
_entity_poly.pdbx_seq_one_letter_code
_entity_poly.pdbx_strand_id
1 'polypeptide(L)' 'IVPSRISGVSQKDQRLLTRAIKRARHLGLLPFVRNNIG' A
#
# COMPACT_ATOMS: atom_id res chain seq x y z
N ILE A 1 -1.22 -3.02 -3.19
CA ILE A 1 -0.40 -3.22 -1.98
C ILE A 1 0.19 -4.62 -2.10
N VAL A 2 1.51 -4.76 -2.02
CA VAL A 2 2.17 -6.07 -2.19
C VAL A 2 1.86 -6.97 -0.99
N PRO A 3 1.49 -8.25 -1.18
CA PRO A 3 1.24 -9.19 -0.09
C PRO A 3 2.48 -9.43 0.80
N SER A 4 2.28 -9.65 2.09
CA SER A 4 3.36 -9.88 3.07
C SER A 4 4.24 -11.09 2.74
N ARG A 5 3.69 -12.12 2.10
CA ARG A 5 4.47 -13.29 1.63
C ARG A 5 5.50 -12.92 0.56
N ILE A 6 5.24 -11.85 -0.21
CA ILE A 6 6.13 -11.39 -1.27
C ILE A 6 7.08 -10.31 -0.73
N SER A 7 6.59 -9.39 0.11
CA SER A 7 7.40 -8.31 0.68
C SER A 7 8.26 -8.71 1.88
N GLY A 8 8.07 -9.91 2.44
CA GLY A 8 8.87 -10.43 3.57
C GLY A 8 8.60 -9.74 4.92
N VAL A 9 7.62 -8.84 5.00
CA VAL A 9 7.30 -8.11 6.24
C VAL A 9 6.36 -8.90 7.14
N SER A 10 6.47 -8.68 8.45
CA SER A 10 5.56 -9.30 9.42
C SER A 10 4.10 -8.88 9.17
N GLN A 11 3.13 -9.71 9.59
CA GLN A 11 1.73 -9.33 9.45
C GLN A 11 1.38 -8.06 10.26
N LYS A 12 2.06 -7.81 11.37
CA LYS A 12 1.86 -6.60 12.20
C LYS A 12 2.24 -5.36 11.41
N ASP A 13 3.40 -5.39 10.78
CA ASP A 13 3.91 -4.25 10.01
C ASP A 13 3.13 -4.08 8.71
N GLN A 14 2.69 -5.17 8.07
CA GLN A 14 1.79 -5.12 6.92
C GLN A 14 0.47 -4.40 7.24
N ARG A 15 -0.10 -4.61 8.43
CA ARG A 15 -1.32 -3.91 8.87
C ARG A 15 -1.07 -2.41 9.05
N LEU A 16 0.05 -2.05 9.67
CA LEU A 16 0.45 -0.65 9.85
C LEU A 16 0.65 0.03 8.48
N LEU A 17 1.43 -0.60 7.61
CA LEU A 17 1.70 -0.13 6.25
C LEU A 17 0.41 0.05 5.45
N THR A 18 -0.48 -0.94 5.48
CA THR A 18 -1.76 -0.88 4.78
C THR A 18 -2.63 0.29 5.24
N ARG A 19 -2.67 0.56 6.55
CA ARG A 19 -3.39 1.72 7.11
C ARG A 19 -2.76 3.04 6.65
N ALA A 20 -1.44 3.15 6.67
CA ALA A 20 -0.72 4.34 6.23
C ALA A 20 -0.98 4.63 4.74
N ILE A 21 -0.88 3.62 3.87
CA ILE A 21 -1.14 3.75 2.43
C ILE A 21 -2.58 4.21 2.17
N LYS A 22 -3.57 3.64 2.87
CA LYS A 22 -4.97 4.06 2.73
C LYS A 22 -5.17 5.53 3.12
N ARG A 23 -4.56 5.97 4.22
CA ARG A 23 -4.61 7.38 4.65
C ARG A 23 -3.94 8.30 3.63
N ALA A 24 -2.75 7.95 3.16
CA ALA A 24 -2.03 8.72 2.15
C ALA A 24 -2.85 8.88 0.86
N ARG A 25 -3.60 7.85 0.44
CA ARG A 25 -4.53 7.94 -0.70
C ARG A 25 -5.70 8.91 -0.45
N HIS A 26 -6.31 8.88 0.73
CA HIS A 26 -7.36 9.85 1.08
C HIS A 26 -6.83 11.29 1.15
N LEU A 27 -5.57 11.47 1.52
CA LEU A 27 -4.89 12.76 1.54
C LEU A 27 -4.39 13.21 0.14
N GLY A 28 -4.60 12.42 -0.90
CA GLY A 28 -4.13 12.74 -2.25
C GLY A 28 -2.62 12.56 -2.47
N LEU A 29 -1.89 12.01 -1.50
CA LEU A 29 -0.44 11.79 -1.59
C LEU A 29 -0.06 10.58 -2.45
N LEU A 30 -1.00 9.64 -2.65
CA LEU A 30 -0.80 8.45 -3.46
C LEU A 30 -2.02 8.19 -4.35
N PRO A 31 -1.81 7.71 -5.59
CA PRO A 31 -2.92 7.36 -6.47
C PRO A 31 -3.63 6.08 -6.02
N PHE A 32 -4.92 5.99 -6.32
CA PHE A 32 -5.73 4.78 -6.10
C PHE A 32 -5.45 3.71 -7.15
N VAL A 33 -5.26 4.13 -8.40
CA VAL A 33 -5.02 3.26 -9.56
C VAL A 33 -3.69 3.66 -10.19
N ARG A 34 -2.86 2.67 -10.48
CA ARG A 34 -1.61 2.89 -11.23
C ARG A 34 -1.98 2.89 -12.71
N ASN A 35 -1.71 3.97 -13.43
CA ASN A 35 -1.95 4.00 -14.87
C ASN A 35 -0.85 3.17 -15.54
N ASN A 36 -1.24 2.00 -16.06
CA ASN A 36 -0.33 1.11 -16.78
C ASN A 36 -0.52 1.39 -18.27
N ILE A 37 0.00 2.54 -18.72
CA ILE A 37 0.04 2.85 -20.15
C ILE A 37 1.27 2.11 -20.67
N GLY A 38 1.03 1.07 -21.47
CA GLY A 38 2.05 0.29 -22.16
C GLY A 38 2.60 1.02 -23.38
#